data_AF-A0A5C6BVN2-F1
#
_entry.id   AF-A0A5C6BVN2-F1
#
_cell.length_a   1.000
_cell.length_b   1.000
_cell.length_c   1.000
_cell.angle_alpha   90.00
_cell.angle_beta   90.00
_cell.angle_gamma   90.00
#
_symmetry.space_group_name_H-M   'P 1'
#
loop_
_entity.id
_entity.type
_entity.pdbx_description
1 polymer ?
#
loop_
_entity_poly.entity_id
_entity_poly.type
_entity_poly.pdbx_seq_one_letter_code
_entity_poly.pdbx_strand_id
1 'polypeptide(L)'
;MHDREPALLVVFIGTDAFRWHVAAIGPEATVIPLLRSDDGNLDPYRDLEPDAQLSFLRHRIAGVLQRGCDRLYPRGMKVSHFLLIADGHYPDAAEDITTHLAEHFVEWMINPPVTYLLHDGASAQDSGRDPLADLTTIAGEFPAEVAAALQASWPDLISLLQEPDSWELIARPPAQDG
;
A
#
# COMPACT_ATOMS: atom_id res chain seq x y z
N MET A 1 -25.30 12.51 12.30
CA MET A 1 -24.12 11.92 11.63
C MET A 1 -23.14 11.60 12.74
N HIS A 2 -22.88 10.32 13.05
CA HIS A 2 -21.73 10.01 13.91
C HIS A 2 -20.48 10.37 13.13
N ASP A 3 -19.61 11.19 13.74
CA ASP A 3 -18.30 11.46 13.18
C ASP A 3 -17.53 10.15 13.13
N ARG A 4 -17.09 9.75 11.94
CA ARG A 4 -16.27 8.56 11.78
C ARG A 4 -14.86 8.84 12.26
N GLU A 5 -14.27 7.86 12.93
CA GLU A 5 -12.91 7.95 13.42
C GLU A 5 -11.93 8.01 12.23
N PRO A 6 -10.99 8.98 12.20
CA PRO A 6 -9.97 9.02 11.17
C PRO A 6 -8.98 7.86 11.33
N ALA A 7 -8.58 7.26 10.22
CA ALA A 7 -7.57 6.22 10.16
C ALA A 7 -6.66 6.41 8.95
N LEU A 8 -5.39 6.02 9.07
CA LEU A 8 -4.52 5.87 7.90
C LEU A 8 -4.88 4.57 7.20
N LEU A 9 -4.94 4.57 5.87
CA LEU A 9 -5.06 3.34 5.09
C LEU A 9 -3.71 3.05 4.43
N VAL A 10 -3.07 1.96 4.84
CA VAL A 10 -1.75 1.56 4.38
C VAL A 10 -1.89 0.40 3.40
N VAL A 11 -1.36 0.58 2.20
CA VAL A 11 -1.23 -0.48 1.18
C VAL A 11 0.24 -0.85 1.06
N PHE A 12 0.60 -2.05 1.49
CA PHE A 12 1.92 -2.62 1.21
C PHE A 12 1.89 -3.34 -0.11
N ILE A 13 2.87 -3.04 -0.96
CA ILE A 13 3.04 -3.63 -2.28
C ILE A 13 4.33 -4.44 -2.23
N GLY A 14 4.19 -5.75 -2.16
CA GLY A 14 5.30 -6.70 -2.23
C GLY A 14 5.60 -6.97 -3.69
N THR A 15 6.60 -6.26 -4.23
CA THR A 15 6.99 -6.30 -5.64
C THR A 15 7.66 -7.62 -6.03
N ASP A 16 8.38 -8.27 -5.11
CA ASP A 16 8.97 -9.60 -5.33
C ASP A 16 7.90 -10.72 -5.42
N ALA A 17 6.89 -10.64 -4.56
CA ALA A 17 5.81 -11.63 -4.50
C ALA A 17 4.58 -11.22 -5.34
N PHE A 18 4.65 -10.06 -6.01
CA PHE A 18 3.56 -9.47 -6.78
C PHE A 18 2.23 -9.43 -6.04
N ARG A 19 2.28 -9.12 -4.74
CA ARG A 19 1.14 -9.16 -3.83
C ARG A 19 0.93 -7.82 -3.17
N TRP A 20 -0.23 -7.64 -2.56
CA TRP A 20 -0.52 -6.47 -1.75
C TRP A 20 -1.25 -6.83 -0.47
N HIS A 21 -1.04 -6.02 0.56
CA HIS A 21 -1.77 -6.04 1.83
C HIS A 21 -2.38 -4.67 2.09
N VAL A 22 -3.54 -4.64 2.72
CA VAL A 22 -4.21 -3.41 3.16
C VAL A 22 -4.46 -3.49 4.66
N ALA A 23 -3.87 -2.57 5.40
CA ALA A 23 -4.10 -2.38 6.82
C ALA A 23 -4.65 -0.98 7.07
N ALA A 24 -5.30 -0.81 8.22
CA ALA A 24 -5.58 0.50 8.77
C ALA A 24 -4.71 0.76 9.99
N ILE A 25 -4.32 2.02 10.19
CA ILE A 25 -3.78 2.50 11.45
C ILE A 25 -4.84 3.41 12.06
N GLY A 26 -5.50 2.92 13.09
CA GLY A 26 -6.54 3.64 13.81
C GLY A 26 -5.96 4.63 14.83
N PRO A 27 -6.83 5.21 15.68
CA PRO A 27 -6.40 5.95 16.85
C PRO A 27 -5.40 5.14 17.70
N GLU A 28 -4.49 5.85 18.37
CA GLU A 28 -3.47 5.23 19.24
C GLU A 28 -2.50 4.27 18.51
N ALA A 29 -2.35 4.44 17.18
CA ALA A 29 -1.47 3.62 16.34
C ALA A 29 -1.84 2.12 16.30
N THR A 30 -3.10 1.78 16.58
CA THR A 30 -3.58 0.39 16.50
C THR A 30 -3.63 -0.08 15.06
N VAL A 31 -2.91 -1.17 14.74
CA VAL A 31 -2.93 -1.79 13.41
C VAL A 31 -4.14 -2.72 13.27
N ILE A 32 -4.85 -2.59 12.16
CA ILE A 32 -6.01 -3.40 11.83
C ILE A 32 -5.76 -4.03 10.46
N PRO A 33 -5.49 -5.35 10.38
CA PRO A 33 -5.40 -6.02 9.09
C PRO A 33 -6.77 -6.04 8.43
N LEU A 34 -6.83 -5.68 7.14
CA LEU A 34 -8.07 -5.67 6.37
C LEU A 34 -8.04 -6.74 5.30
N LEU A 35 -7.10 -6.65 4.37
CA LEU A 35 -7.11 -7.43 3.14
C LEU A 35 -5.71 -7.86 2.76
N ARG A 36 -5.61 -9.01 2.09
CA ARG A 36 -4.40 -9.46 1.39
C ARG A 36 -4.81 -10.03 0.04
N SER A 37 -3.98 -9.91 -0.99
CA SER A 37 -4.15 -10.69 -2.22
C SER A 37 -3.33 -11.98 -2.25
N ASP A 38 -3.73 -12.89 -3.13
CA ASP A 38 -2.87 -13.99 -3.56
C ASP A 38 -1.51 -13.49 -4.05
N ASP A 39 -0.48 -14.30 -3.85
CA ASP A 39 0.80 -14.08 -4.52
C ASP A 39 0.60 -14.09 -6.04
N GLY A 40 1.33 -13.22 -6.75
CA GLY A 40 1.14 -13.04 -8.19
C GLY A 40 0.01 -12.09 -8.57
N ASN A 41 -0.81 -11.54 -7.65
CA ASN A 41 -1.94 -10.66 -8.04
C ASN A 41 -1.57 -9.52 -9.01
N LEU A 42 -0.32 -9.06 -8.96
CA LEU A 42 0.25 -8.03 -9.81
C LEU A 42 0.97 -8.56 -11.06
N ASP A 43 1.31 -9.85 -11.19
CA ASP A 43 2.10 -10.36 -12.34
C ASP A 43 1.64 -9.88 -13.72
N PRO A 44 0.32 -9.75 -14.01
CA PRO A 44 -0.12 -9.47 -15.37
C PRO A 44 0.44 -8.17 -15.97
N TYR A 45 0.98 -7.23 -15.18
CA TYR A 45 1.62 -6.06 -15.78
C TYR A 45 2.89 -6.43 -16.58
N ARG A 46 3.60 -7.49 -16.21
CA ARG A 46 4.94 -7.80 -16.77
C ARG A 46 4.89 -8.10 -18.25
N ASP A 47 3.77 -8.66 -18.72
CA ASP A 47 3.57 -9.04 -20.13
C ASP A 47 2.94 -7.91 -20.97
N LEU A 48 2.78 -6.71 -20.38
CA LEU A 48 2.16 -5.56 -21.06
C LEU A 48 3.21 -4.57 -21.54
N GLU A 49 2.87 -3.86 -22.61
CA GLU A 49 3.60 -2.67 -23.07
C GLU A 49 3.57 -1.54 -22.01
N PRO A 50 4.58 -0.65 -21.94
CA PRO A 50 4.75 0.34 -20.86
C PRO A 50 3.48 1.08 -20.42
N ASP A 51 2.74 1.67 -21.36
CA ASP A 51 1.51 2.43 -21.07
C ASP A 51 0.42 1.54 -20.47
N ALA A 52 0.35 0.28 -20.92
CA ALA A 52 -0.58 -0.71 -20.42
C ALA A 52 -0.17 -1.25 -19.04
N GLN A 53 1.14 -1.32 -18.73
CA GLN A 53 1.62 -1.61 -17.37
C GLN A 53 1.12 -0.56 -16.38
N LEU A 54 1.34 0.73 -16.71
CA LEU A 54 0.89 1.84 -15.86
C LEU A 54 -0.63 1.86 -15.72
N SER A 55 -1.37 1.62 -16.82
CA SER A 55 -2.83 1.51 -16.77
C SER A 55 -3.30 0.38 -15.86
N PHE A 56 -2.69 -0.81 -15.98
CA PHE A 56 -3.01 -1.98 -15.17
C PHE A 56 -2.75 -1.70 -13.67
N LEU A 57 -1.56 -1.20 -13.33
CA LEU A 57 -1.19 -0.94 -11.94
C LEU A 57 -2.09 0.12 -11.31
N ARG A 58 -2.39 1.21 -12.03
CA ARG A 58 -3.34 2.23 -11.56
C ARG A 58 -4.71 1.63 -11.28
N HIS A 59 -5.28 0.88 -12.23
CA HIS A 59 -6.58 0.27 -12.07
C HIS A 59 -6.60 -0.70 -10.87
N ARG A 60 -5.54 -1.52 -10.76
CA ARG A 60 -5.41 -2.51 -9.71
C ARG A 60 -5.33 -1.85 -8.34
N ILE A 61 -4.41 -0.90 -8.13
CA ILE A 61 -4.20 -0.24 -6.85
C ILE A 61 -5.39 0.66 -6.47
N ALA A 62 -6.04 1.33 -7.43
CA ALA A 62 -7.29 2.05 -7.16
C ALA A 62 -8.39 1.11 -6.62
N GLY A 63 -8.51 -0.09 -7.21
CA GLY A 63 -9.43 -1.11 -6.71
C GLY A 63 -9.07 -1.61 -5.29
N VAL A 64 -7.78 -1.70 -4.96
CA VAL A 64 -7.30 -2.04 -3.61
C VAL A 64 -7.72 -0.98 -2.60
N LEU A 65 -7.49 0.29 -2.92
CA LEU A 65 -7.87 1.44 -2.08
C LEU A 65 -9.37 1.47 -1.82
N GLN A 66 -10.18 1.28 -2.87
CA GLN A 66 -11.63 1.21 -2.74
C GLN A 66 -12.05 0.10 -1.77
N ARG A 67 -11.50 -1.12 -1.93
CA ARG A 67 -11.82 -2.24 -1.03
C ARG A 67 -11.40 -1.96 0.42
N GLY A 68 -10.26 -1.30 0.62
CA GLY A 68 -9.82 -0.86 1.94
C GLY A 68 -10.83 0.10 2.60
N CYS A 69 -11.28 1.12 1.87
CA CYS A 69 -12.34 2.02 2.30
C CYS A 69 -13.65 1.27 2.63
N ASP A 70 -14.04 0.30 1.82
CA ASP A 70 -15.23 -0.53 2.06
C ASP A 70 -15.13 -1.33 3.37
N ARG A 71 -13.92 -1.76 3.77
CA ARG A 71 -13.70 -2.48 5.05
C ARG A 71 -13.62 -1.55 6.26
N LEU A 72 -13.27 -0.28 6.06
CA LEU A 72 -13.28 0.74 7.12
C LEU A 72 -14.69 1.26 7.42
N TYR A 73 -15.54 1.38 6.40
CA TYR A 73 -16.90 1.90 6.55
C TYR A 73 -17.73 1.21 7.65
N PRO A 74 -17.87 -0.14 7.69
CA PRO A 74 -18.65 -0.82 8.73
C PRO A 74 -18.00 -0.74 10.12
N ARG A 75 -16.71 -0.38 10.21
CA ARG A 75 -15.98 -0.18 11.47
C ARG A 75 -16.15 1.24 12.02
N GLY A 76 -16.95 2.09 11.38
CA GLY A 76 -17.13 3.49 11.80
C GLY A 76 -15.91 4.37 11.55
N MET A 77 -15.00 3.93 10.66
CA MET A 77 -13.76 4.65 10.34
C MET A 77 -13.85 5.34 8.97
N LYS A 78 -13.05 6.40 8.80
CA LYS A 78 -12.84 7.09 7.52
C LYS A 78 -11.35 7.27 7.27
N VAL A 79 -10.93 7.14 6.03
CA VAL A 79 -9.53 7.40 5.67
C VAL A 79 -9.23 8.88 5.87
N SER A 80 -8.16 9.20 6.60
CA SER A 80 -7.60 10.56 6.71
C SER A 80 -6.38 10.76 5.83
N HIS A 81 -5.67 9.68 5.49
CA HIS A 81 -4.49 9.68 4.62
C HIS A 81 -4.27 8.30 4.02
N PHE A 82 -3.87 8.22 2.76
CA PHE A 82 -3.45 6.97 2.11
C PHE A 82 -1.92 6.86 2.08
N LEU A 83 -1.40 5.72 2.53
CA LEU A 83 0.02 5.39 2.43
C LEU A 83 0.18 4.22 1.46
N LEU A 84 0.80 4.44 0.31
CA LEU A 84 1.19 3.40 -0.62
C LEU A 84 2.68 3.11 -0.39
N ILE A 85 3.02 1.89 0.05
CA ILE A 85 4.41 1.51 0.40
C ILE A 85 4.82 0.33 -0.47
N ALA A 86 5.76 0.53 -1.39
CA ALA A 86 6.35 -0.55 -2.17
C ALA A 86 7.69 -0.99 -1.56
N ASP A 87 7.95 -2.29 -1.52
CA ASP A 87 9.21 -2.87 -1.02
C ASP A 87 10.37 -2.85 -2.05
N GLY A 88 10.15 -2.16 -3.16
CA GLY A 88 11.09 -2.05 -4.27
C GLY A 88 10.41 -1.46 -5.50
N HIS A 89 11.20 -1.27 -6.55
CA HIS A 89 10.66 -0.95 -7.87
C HIS A 89 9.97 -2.17 -8.47
N TYR A 90 8.94 -1.95 -9.29
CA TYR A 90 8.25 -3.04 -9.99
C TYR A 90 9.22 -3.75 -10.96
N PRO A 91 9.55 -5.04 -10.74
CA PRO A 91 10.49 -5.76 -11.60
C PRO A 91 9.91 -5.97 -13.01
N ASP A 92 10.75 -5.99 -14.04
CA ASP A 92 10.35 -6.13 -15.46
C ASP A 92 9.35 -5.06 -15.95
N ALA A 93 9.21 -3.96 -15.23
CA ALA A 93 8.44 -2.82 -15.69
C ALA A 93 9.30 -1.86 -16.52
N ALA A 94 8.63 -0.97 -17.25
CA ALA A 94 9.27 0.18 -17.86
C ALA A 94 10.02 1.02 -16.82
N GLU A 95 11.12 1.64 -17.26
CA GLU A 95 11.83 2.64 -16.47
C GLU A 95 10.84 3.71 -16.00
N ASP A 96 11.01 4.20 -14.77
CA ASP A 96 10.16 5.21 -14.14
C ASP A 96 8.70 4.83 -13.84
N ILE A 97 8.26 3.58 -14.05
CA ILE A 97 6.86 3.20 -13.76
C ILE A 97 6.45 3.52 -12.31
N THR A 98 7.39 3.38 -11.38
CA THR A 98 7.15 3.61 -9.95
C THR A 98 6.85 5.08 -9.70
N THR A 99 7.67 5.96 -10.29
CA THR A 99 7.52 7.42 -10.21
C THR A 99 6.21 7.86 -10.85
N HIS A 100 5.93 7.42 -12.09
CA HIS A 100 4.69 7.78 -12.78
C HIS A 100 3.43 7.28 -12.07
N LEU A 101 3.48 6.07 -11.48
CA LEU A 101 2.38 5.53 -10.69
C LEU A 101 2.14 6.38 -9.43
N ALA A 102 3.22 6.72 -8.72
CA ALA A 102 3.18 7.53 -7.51
C ALA A 102 2.61 8.93 -7.77
N GLU A 103 3.12 9.63 -8.79
CA GLU A 103 2.64 10.94 -9.21
C GLU A 103 1.16 10.88 -9.60
N HIS A 104 0.75 9.87 -10.36
CA HIS A 104 -0.65 9.72 -10.74
C HIS A 104 -1.60 9.65 -9.54
N PHE A 105 -1.26 8.87 -8.50
CA PHE A 105 -2.13 8.79 -7.32
C PHE A 105 -2.21 10.10 -6.55
N VAL A 106 -1.09 10.83 -6.44
CA VAL A 106 -1.04 12.12 -5.74
C VAL A 106 -1.82 13.19 -6.50
N GLU A 107 -1.71 13.23 -7.83
CA GLU A 107 -2.43 14.19 -8.67
C GLU A 107 -3.95 13.96 -8.63
N TRP A 108 -4.39 12.69 -8.63
CA TRP A 108 -5.81 12.35 -8.76
C TRP A 108 -6.55 12.23 -7.43
N MET A 109 -5.85 11.98 -6.31
CA MET A 109 -6.47 11.83 -4.99
C MET A 109 -6.12 13.00 -4.07
N ILE A 110 -7.01 14.01 -4.06
CA ILE A 110 -6.82 15.26 -3.31
C ILE A 110 -7.36 15.14 -1.88
N ASN A 111 -8.42 14.37 -1.66
CA ASN A 111 -9.05 14.23 -0.34
C ASN A 111 -9.74 12.86 -0.18
N PRO A 112 -9.17 11.93 0.60
CA PRO A 112 -7.95 12.06 1.41
C PRO A 112 -6.64 12.14 0.58
N PRO A 113 -5.60 12.82 1.08
CA PRO A 113 -4.28 12.89 0.44
C PRO A 113 -3.55 11.54 0.43
N VAL A 114 -2.54 11.44 -0.44
CA VAL A 114 -1.72 10.23 -0.65
C VAL A 114 -0.25 10.56 -0.44
N THR A 115 0.47 9.63 0.19
CA THR A 115 1.92 9.53 0.10
C THR A 115 2.29 8.20 -0.55
N TYR A 116 3.19 8.24 -1.51
CA TYR A 116 3.84 7.05 -2.05
C TYR A 116 5.26 6.94 -1.49
N LEU A 117 5.53 5.84 -0.80
CA LEU A 117 6.80 5.53 -0.18
C LEU A 117 7.42 4.30 -0.87
N LEU A 118 8.73 4.32 -1.01
CA LEU A 118 9.53 3.20 -1.49
C LEU A 118 10.48 2.78 -0.38
N HIS A 119 10.39 1.53 0.04
CA HIS A 119 11.42 0.93 0.88
C HIS A 119 12.52 0.43 -0.04
N ASP A 120 13.65 1.13 -0.08
CA ASP A 120 14.82 0.62 -0.80
C ASP A 120 15.37 -0.54 0.03
N GLY A 121 15.34 -1.77 -0.49
CA GLY A 121 15.74 -3.01 0.22
C GLY A 121 17.22 -3.06 0.63
N ALA A 122 17.93 -1.93 0.60
CA ALA A 122 19.29 -1.76 1.05
C ALA A 122 19.40 -1.83 2.60
N SER A 123 19.32 -3.07 3.11
CA SER A 123 19.96 -3.54 4.34
C SER A 123 19.14 -3.49 5.64
N ALA A 124 18.25 -4.49 5.80
CA ALA A 124 17.70 -4.93 7.09
C ALA A 124 18.74 -5.59 8.04
N GLN A 125 20.05 -5.28 7.91
CA GLN A 125 21.12 -5.87 8.71
C GLN A 125 21.61 -4.99 9.86
N ASP A 126 21.06 -3.78 10.04
CA ASP A 126 21.49 -2.88 11.10
C ASP A 126 20.38 -2.69 12.15
N SER A 127 20.36 -3.59 13.14
CA SER A 127 19.37 -3.73 14.22
C SER A 127 19.29 -2.54 15.22
N GLY A 128 19.67 -1.33 14.79
CA GLY A 128 19.54 -0.09 15.56
C GLY A 128 19.13 1.13 14.74
N ARG A 129 18.85 0.99 13.44
CA ARG A 129 18.33 2.09 12.61
C ARG A 129 16.83 2.27 12.81
N ASP A 130 16.40 3.52 12.65
CA ASP A 130 15.00 3.86 12.52
C ASP A 130 14.44 3.12 11.27
N PRO A 131 13.45 2.23 11.43
CA PRO A 131 12.95 1.43 10.32
C PRO A 131 12.27 2.25 9.22
N LEU A 132 11.84 3.48 9.51
CA LEU A 132 11.33 4.37 8.46
C LEU A 132 12.45 5.14 7.74
N ALA A 133 13.70 5.08 8.21
CA ALA A 133 14.83 5.77 7.55
C ALA A 133 15.15 5.19 6.17
N ASP A 134 14.77 3.94 5.92
CA ASP A 134 14.95 3.29 4.62
C ASP A 134 13.75 3.54 3.67
N LEU A 135 12.73 4.28 4.13
CA LEU A 135 11.63 4.73 3.30
C LEU A 135 11.96 6.06 2.61
N THR A 136 11.92 6.05 1.28
CA THR A 136 12.02 7.24 0.45
C THR A 136 10.64 7.66 0.00
N THR A 137 10.30 8.95 0.16
CA THR A 137 9.08 9.50 -0.44
C THR A 137 9.29 9.70 -1.93
N ILE A 138 8.49 9.01 -2.75
CA ILE A 138 8.53 9.15 -4.21
C ILE A 138 7.60 10.26 -4.68
N ALA A 139 6.39 10.34 -4.10
CA ALA A 139 5.42 11.39 -4.40
C ALA A 139 4.50 11.68 -3.20
N GLY A 140 3.96 12.90 -3.17
CA GLY A 140 3.02 13.34 -2.16
C GLY A 140 3.68 13.91 -0.91
N GLU A 141 2.87 14.55 -0.07
CA GLU A 141 3.33 15.06 1.21
C GLU A 141 3.32 13.93 2.25
N PHE A 142 4.34 13.87 3.11
CA PHE A 142 4.38 12.95 4.24
C PHE A 142 4.40 13.73 5.57
N PRO A 143 3.22 14.13 6.09
CA PRO A 143 3.14 14.95 7.29
C PRO A 143 3.73 14.26 8.52
N ALA A 144 4.27 15.03 9.45
CA ALA A 144 4.96 14.51 10.64
C ALA A 144 4.04 13.64 11.52
N GLU A 145 2.74 13.97 11.60
CA GLU A 145 1.75 13.19 12.33
C GLU A 145 1.46 11.83 11.68
N VAL A 146 1.48 11.77 10.35
CA VAL A 146 1.32 10.52 9.59
C VAL A 146 2.57 9.66 9.74
N ALA A 147 3.75 10.28 9.66
CA ALA A 147 5.02 9.61 9.91
C ALA A 147 5.13 9.06 11.34
N ALA A 148 4.71 9.83 12.35
CA ALA A 148 4.73 9.38 13.74
C ALA A 148 3.76 8.22 14.00
N ALA A 149 2.56 8.25 13.40
CA ALA A 149 1.61 7.14 13.51
C ALA A 149 2.12 5.88 12.78
N LEU A 150 2.73 6.02 11.61
CA LEU A 150 3.38 4.91 10.92
C LEU A 150 4.55 4.35 11.76
N GLN A 151 5.38 5.21 12.34
CA GLN A 151 6.51 4.81 13.19
C GLN A 151 6.06 3.97 14.38
N ALA A 152 5.04 4.46 15.09
CA ALA A 152 4.52 3.81 16.28
C ALA A 152 3.88 2.44 15.98
N SER A 153 3.30 2.28 14.79
CA SER A 153 2.63 1.07 14.35
C SER A 153 3.52 0.09 13.57
N TRP A 154 4.72 0.53 13.15
CA TRP A 154 5.59 -0.23 12.26
C TRP A 154 5.92 -1.65 12.75
N PRO A 155 6.30 -1.88 14.03
CA PRO A 155 6.63 -3.23 14.50
C PRO A 155 5.45 -4.20 14.37
N ASP A 156 4.25 -3.77 14.76
CA ASP A 156 3.03 -4.58 14.71
C ASP A 156 2.63 -4.85 13.26
N LEU A 157 2.78 -3.86 12.39
CA LEU A 157 2.48 -3.95 10.96
C LEU A 157 3.40 -4.97 10.28
N ILE A 158 4.70 -4.93 10.55
CA ILE A 158 5.67 -5.92 10.03
C ILE A 158 5.39 -7.31 10.58
N SER A 159 5.05 -7.44 11.87
CA SER A 159 4.66 -8.73 12.46
C SER A 159 3.44 -9.32 11.76
N LEU A 160 2.39 -8.52 11.54
CA LEU A 160 1.16 -8.95 10.88
C LEU A 160 1.37 -9.38 9.43
N LEU A 161 2.32 -8.78 8.70
CA LEU A 161 2.65 -9.21 7.33
C LEU A 161 3.17 -10.66 7.27
N GLN A 162 3.64 -11.21 8.40
CA GLN A 162 4.08 -12.60 8.52
C GLN A 162 2.96 -13.56 8.96
N GLU A 163 1.76 -13.04 9.24
CA GLU A 163 0.61 -13.80 9.73
C GLU A 163 -0.50 -13.85 8.67
N PRO A 164 -0.44 -14.78 7.70
CA PRO A 164 -1.36 -14.78 6.55
C PRO A 164 -2.84 -14.95 6.94
N ASP A 165 -3.13 -15.67 8.03
CA ASP A 165 -4.49 -15.94 8.50
C ASP A 165 -5.16 -14.73 9.17
N SER A 166 -4.40 -13.67 9.46
CA SER A 166 -4.91 -12.42 10.03
C SER A 166 -5.60 -11.52 9.00
N TRP A 167 -5.58 -11.88 7.71
CA TRP A 167 -6.06 -11.05 6.59
C TRP A 167 -7.25 -11.68 5.85
N GLU A 168 -8.19 -10.86 5.38
CA GLU A 168 -9.19 -11.31 4.42
C GLU A 168 -8.52 -11.51 3.04
N LEU A 169 -8.55 -12.74 2.51
CA LEU A 169 -7.95 -13.05 1.22
C LEU A 169 -8.84 -12.59 0.05
N ILE A 170 -8.27 -11.77 -0.83
CA ILE A 170 -8.85 -11.37 -2.11
C ILE A 170 -8.19 -12.20 -3.21
N ALA A 171 -8.92 -13.23 -3.64
CA ALA A 171 -8.46 -14.13 -4.67
C ALA A 171 -8.19 -13.41 -6.00
N ARG A 172 -7.21 -13.92 -6.76
CA ARG A 172 -6.98 -13.50 -8.14
C ARG A 172 -8.22 -13.77 -8.99
N PRO A 173 -8.60 -12.86 -9.90
CA PRO A 173 -9.60 -13.21 -10.91
C PRO A 173 -9.14 -14.46 -11.68
N PRO A 174 -10.05 -15.39 -12.01
CA PRO A 174 -9.68 -16.54 -12.82
C PRO A 174 -9.08 -16.05 -14.15
N ALA A 175 -8.00 -16.70 -14.59
CA ALA A 175 -7.45 -16.47 -15.92
C ALA A 175 -8.58 -16.73 -16.92
N GLN A 176 -8.89 -15.74 -17.77
CA GLN A 176 -9.74 -16.00 -18.91
C GLN A 176 -8.89 -16.76 -19.91
N ASP A 177 -9.04 -18.09 -19.95
CA ASP A 177 -8.52 -18.91 -21.04
C ASP A 177 -9.14 -18.38 -22.34
N GLY A 178 -8.33 -17.71 -23.15
CA GLY A 178 -8.67 -17.24 -24.49
C GLY A 178 -8.37 -18.28 -25.55
#